data_AF-A0A8S3GTC6-F1
#
_entry.id   AF-A0A8S3GTC6-F1
#
_cell.length_a   1.000
_cell.length_b   1.000
_cell.length_c   1.000
_cell.angle_alpha   90.00
_cell.angle_beta   90.00
_cell.angle_gamma   90.00
#
_symmetry.space_group_name_H-M   'P 1'
#
loop_
_entity.id
_entity.type
_entity.pdbx_description
1 polymer ?
#
loop_
_entity_poly.entity_id
_entity_poly.type
_entity_poly.pdbx_seq_one_letter_code
_entity_poly.pdbx_strand_id
1 'polypeptide(L)'
;GSQFIDGIYTCWPQFSSLYYSTNVDDKLLIVTLLTKTFIIDSHQLILHEQFNNISQMYLLLLTDKQLNLTFKIRLLDLLAFFASIDLDESLSEEKRKKWSNDLCRTLRQFTSDCFPLKSTEFSVGTQEYHDYQAAIRKILS
;
A
#
# COMPACT_ATOMS: atom_id res chain seq x y z
N GLY A 1 16.16 0.72 -16.36
CA GLY A 1 15.27 0.34 -15.25
C GLY A 1 15.75 0.97 -13.97
N SER A 2 16.76 0.37 -13.34
CA SER A 2 17.21 0.77 -12.00
C SER A 2 17.60 2.25 -11.81
N GLN A 3 18.36 2.87 -12.72
CA GLN A 3 18.70 4.30 -12.61
C GLN A 3 17.48 5.23 -12.66
N PHE A 4 16.44 4.85 -13.40
CA PHE A 4 15.21 5.62 -13.49
C PHE A 4 14.39 5.51 -12.20
N ILE A 5 14.33 4.31 -11.63
CA ILE A 5 13.68 4.03 -10.34
C ILE A 5 14.40 4.76 -9.21
N ASP A 6 15.73 4.74 -9.22
CA ASP A 6 16.57 5.47 -8.28
C ASP A 6 16.27 6.98 -8.31
N GLY A 7 16.14 7.55 -9.51
CA GLY A 7 15.73 8.94 -9.70
C GLY A 7 14.33 9.23 -9.12
N ILE A 8 13.35 8.35 -9.35
CA ILE A 8 12.00 8.49 -8.77
C ILE A 8 12.06 8.49 -7.25
N TYR A 9 12.78 7.54 -6.65
CA TYR A 9 12.90 7.47 -5.20
C TYR A 9 13.67 8.67 -4.64
N THR A 10 14.75 9.11 -5.27
CA THR A 10 15.50 10.31 -4.85
C THR A 10 14.61 11.56 -4.86
N CYS A 11 13.71 11.68 -5.85
CA CYS A 11 12.74 12.76 -5.92
C CYS A 11 11.51 12.57 -5.01
N TRP A 12 11.38 11.46 -4.30
CA TRP A 12 10.19 11.14 -3.50
C TRP A 12 9.77 12.24 -2.50
N PRO A 13 10.69 12.94 -1.81
CA PRO A 13 10.32 14.04 -0.93
C PRO A 13 9.54 15.17 -1.63
N GLN A 14 9.75 15.38 -2.94
CA GLN A 14 9.03 16.38 -3.72
C GLN A 14 7.56 16.00 -3.95
N PHE A 15 7.25 14.70 -3.86
CA PHE A 15 5.90 14.17 -3.97
C PHE A 15 5.14 14.18 -2.64
N SER A 16 5.76 14.65 -1.56
CA SER A 16 5.16 14.59 -0.23
C SER A 16 3.84 15.35 -0.11
N SER A 17 3.74 16.50 -0.78
CA SER A 17 2.52 17.28 -0.88
C SER A 17 1.35 16.53 -1.53
N LEU A 18 1.64 15.58 -2.43
CA LEU A 18 0.61 14.85 -3.18
C LEU A 18 -0.08 13.79 -2.31
N TYR A 19 0.65 13.08 -1.46
CA TYR A 19 0.01 12.09 -0.58
C TYR A 19 -0.65 12.71 0.66
N TYR A 20 -0.26 13.93 1.06
CA TYR A 20 -0.98 14.73 2.06
C TYR A 20 -2.12 15.59 1.48
N SER A 21 -2.27 15.62 0.15
CA SER A 21 -3.33 16.37 -0.53
C SER A 21 -4.71 15.89 -0.06
N THR A 22 -5.68 16.80 -0.02
CA THR A 22 -7.09 16.43 0.19
C THR A 22 -7.71 15.87 -1.10
N ASN A 23 -7.05 16.04 -2.24
CA ASN A 23 -7.50 15.52 -3.52
C ASN A 23 -7.15 14.02 -3.66
N VAL A 24 -8.16 13.20 -3.94
CA VAL A 24 -8.00 11.75 -4.15
C VAL A 24 -7.19 11.46 -5.43
N ASP A 25 -7.30 12.30 -6.46
CA ASP A 25 -6.59 12.09 -7.72
C ASP A 25 -5.08 12.23 -7.56
N ASP A 26 -4.62 13.17 -6.71
CA ASP A 26 -3.21 13.35 -6.39
C ASP A 26 -2.65 12.11 -5.67
N LYS A 27 -3.42 11.58 -4.70
CA LYS A 27 -3.07 10.33 -4.01
C LYS A 27 -3.04 9.15 -5.00
N LEU A 28 -3.98 9.08 -5.93
CA LEU A 28 -4.05 8.02 -6.94
C LEU A 28 -2.88 8.07 -7.91
N LEU A 29 -2.41 9.27 -8.27
CA LEU A 29 -1.23 9.46 -9.09
C LEU A 29 0.01 8.88 -8.40
N ILE A 30 0.18 9.11 -7.10
CA ILE A 30 1.28 8.54 -6.30
C ILE A 30 1.21 7.03 -6.24
N VAL A 31 0.03 6.47 -5.98
CA VAL A 31 -0.16 5.01 -5.97
C VAL A 31 0.18 4.42 -7.33
N THR A 32 -0.29 5.04 -8.41
CA THR A 32 -0.03 4.59 -9.78
C THR A 32 1.45 4.66 -10.14
N LEU A 33 2.13 5.74 -9.75
CA LEU A 33 3.58 5.87 -9.93
C LEU A 33 4.31 4.75 -9.20
N LEU A 34 3.98 4.53 -7.93
CA LEU A 34 4.62 3.49 -7.10
C LEU A 34 4.38 2.08 -7.67
N THR A 35 3.16 1.77 -8.09
CA THR A 35 2.83 0.50 -8.74
C THR A 35 3.67 0.27 -10.00
N LYS A 36 3.78 1.29 -10.85
CA LYS A 36 4.62 1.20 -12.06
C LYS A 36 6.09 1.01 -11.71
N THR A 37 6.59 1.68 -10.68
CA THR A 37 7.98 1.54 -10.22
C THR A 37 8.25 0.12 -9.69
N PHE A 38 7.34 -0.44 -8.88
CA PHE A 38 7.49 -1.79 -8.31
C PHE A 38 7.38 -2.90 -9.36
N ILE A 39 6.58 -2.71 -10.41
CA ILE A 39 6.54 -3.64 -11.55
C ILE A 39 7.89 -3.74 -12.24
N ILE A 40 8.69 -2.66 -12.25
CA ILE A 40 10.00 -2.65 -12.89
C ILE A 40 11.06 -3.24 -11.94
N ASP A 41 11.14 -2.75 -10.69
CA ASP A 41 12.04 -3.28 -9.66
C ASP A 41 11.55 -2.88 -8.26
N SER A 42 10.92 -3.83 -7.55
CA SER A 42 10.45 -3.64 -6.19
C SER A 42 11.55 -3.76 -5.13
N HIS A 43 12.60 -4.55 -5.39
CA HIS A 43 13.66 -4.82 -4.41
C HIS A 43 14.55 -3.60 -4.20
N GLN A 44 14.73 -2.77 -5.23
CA GLN A 44 15.53 -1.55 -5.12
C GLN A 44 15.05 -0.60 -4.00
N LEU A 45 13.75 -0.59 -3.67
CA LEU A 45 13.25 0.24 -2.57
C LEU A 45 13.84 -0.15 -1.21
N ILE A 46 14.07 -1.45 -0.96
CA ILE A 46 14.49 -1.98 0.34
C ILE A 46 15.86 -1.44 0.75
N LEU A 47 16.74 -1.27 -0.24
CA LEU A 47 18.09 -0.73 -0.05
C LEU A 47 18.14 0.80 -0.11
N HIS A 48 17.05 1.45 -0.52
CA HIS A 48 17.00 2.89 -0.74
C HIS A 48 16.72 3.65 0.57
N GLU A 49 17.30 4.84 0.71
CA GLU A 49 17.11 5.71 1.89
C GLU A 49 15.64 6.09 2.14
N GLN A 50 14.85 6.18 1.07
CA GLN A 50 13.42 6.51 1.11
C GLN A 50 12.52 5.33 1.49
N PHE A 51 13.07 4.15 1.77
CA PHE A 51 12.32 2.97 2.20
C PHE A 51 11.31 3.31 3.30
N ASN A 52 11.77 3.97 4.37
CA ASN A 52 10.91 4.29 5.51
C ASN A 52 9.80 5.27 5.13
N ASN A 53 10.09 6.27 4.30
CA ASN A 53 9.10 7.28 3.93
C ASN A 53 8.02 6.69 3.03
N ILE A 54 8.40 5.89 2.03
CA ILE A 54 7.47 5.25 1.09
C ILE A 54 6.63 4.20 1.81
N SER A 55 7.26 3.37 2.65
CA SER A 55 6.55 2.33 3.40
C SER A 55 5.57 2.92 4.42
N GLN A 56 5.93 3.99 5.13
CA GLN A 56 5.00 4.68 6.04
C GLN A 56 3.85 5.35 5.28
N MET A 57 4.12 5.95 4.13
CA MET A 57 3.07 6.52 3.27
C MET A 57 2.07 5.46 2.82
N TYR A 58 2.53 4.27 2.45
CA TYR A 58 1.64 3.13 2.16
C TYR A 58 0.73 2.78 3.35
N LEU A 59 1.28 2.63 4.55
CA LEU A 59 0.50 2.31 5.76
C LEU A 59 -0.52 3.41 6.11
N LEU A 60 -0.13 4.68 5.96
CA LEU A 60 -1.00 5.83 6.19
C LEU A 60 -2.17 5.84 5.22
N LEU A 61 -1.93 5.65 3.92
CA LEU A 61 -3.01 5.65 2.94
C LEU A 61 -3.96 4.45 3.13
N LEU A 62 -3.45 3.30 3.56
CA LEU A 62 -4.30 2.12 3.81
C LEU A 62 -5.27 2.33 4.99
N THR A 63 -4.86 3.10 5.99
CA THR A 63 -5.65 3.41 7.20
C THR A 63 -6.37 4.75 7.15
N ASP A 64 -6.18 5.53 6.07
CA ASP A 64 -6.87 6.80 5.86
C ASP A 64 -8.39 6.57 5.78
N LYS A 65 -9.13 7.26 6.65
CA LYS A 65 -10.59 7.16 6.75
C LYS A 65 -11.32 7.98 5.68
N GLN A 66 -10.63 8.91 5.02
CA GLN A 66 -11.19 9.69 3.92
C GLN A 66 -11.18 8.90 2.61
N LEU A 67 -10.40 7.82 2.52
CA LEU A 67 -10.28 6.98 1.33
C LEU A 67 -11.27 5.82 1.40
N ASN A 68 -12.03 5.65 0.32
CA ASN A 68 -12.98 4.56 0.18
C ASN A 68 -12.28 3.22 -0.16
N LEU A 69 -13.04 2.12 -0.07
CA LEU A 69 -12.52 0.79 -0.36
C LEU A 69 -12.06 0.67 -1.82
N THR A 70 -12.73 1.33 -2.77
CA THR A 70 -12.34 1.37 -4.19
C THR A 70 -10.89 1.85 -4.36
N PHE A 71 -10.50 2.92 -3.67
CA PHE A 71 -9.13 3.41 -3.68
C PHE A 71 -8.18 2.41 -3.03
N LYS A 72 -8.55 1.90 -1.85
CA LYS A 72 -7.70 0.96 -1.09
C LYS A 72 -7.46 -0.34 -1.85
N ILE A 73 -8.38 -0.78 -2.70
CA ILE A 73 -8.16 -1.92 -3.60
C ILE A 73 -6.98 -1.67 -4.55
N ARG A 74 -6.76 -0.43 -5.02
CA ARG A 74 -5.58 -0.09 -5.84
C ARG A 74 -4.29 -0.14 -5.02
N LEU A 75 -4.33 0.29 -3.76
CA LEU A 75 -3.21 0.12 -2.84
C LEU A 75 -2.89 -1.35 -2.58
N LEU A 76 -3.91 -2.21 -2.48
CA LEU A 76 -3.70 -3.65 -2.25
C LEU A 76 -2.91 -4.33 -3.39
N ASP A 77 -2.81 -3.73 -4.59
CA ASP A 77 -1.92 -4.25 -5.65
C ASP A 77 -0.43 -4.19 -5.23
N LEU A 78 -0.09 -3.34 -4.27
CA LEU A 78 1.26 -3.21 -3.71
C LEU A 78 1.50 -4.16 -2.53
N LEU A 79 0.45 -4.80 -2.00
CA LEU A 79 0.52 -5.57 -0.77
C LEU A 79 1.51 -6.73 -0.88
N ALA A 80 1.53 -7.46 -1.99
CA ALA A 80 2.42 -8.60 -2.18
C ALA A 80 3.90 -8.19 -2.03
N PHE A 81 4.29 -7.06 -2.61
CA PHE A 81 5.66 -6.52 -2.49
C PHE A 81 5.99 -6.12 -1.06
N PHE A 82 5.06 -5.43 -0.39
CA PHE A 82 5.26 -4.99 0.98
C PHE A 82 5.25 -6.15 1.97
N ALA A 83 4.48 -7.20 1.70
CA ALA A 83 4.46 -8.42 2.48
C ALA A 83 5.77 -9.19 2.34
N SER A 84 6.39 -9.25 1.14
CA SER A 84 7.64 -9.99 0.94
C SER A 84 8.89 -9.38 1.58
N ILE A 85 8.81 -8.17 2.15
CA ILE A 85 9.95 -7.48 2.78
C ILE A 85 10.45 -8.22 4.03
N ASP A 86 9.56 -8.90 4.75
CA ASP A 86 9.94 -9.66 5.95
C ASP A 86 10.84 -10.87 5.64
N LEU A 87 10.80 -11.34 4.39
CA LEU A 87 11.65 -12.41 3.86
C LEU A 87 13.01 -11.92 3.37
N ASP A 88 13.23 -10.61 3.21
CA ASP A 88 14.45 -10.09 2.61
C ASP A 88 15.63 -10.15 3.61
N GLU A 89 16.67 -10.91 3.28
CA GLU A 89 17.86 -11.08 4.12
C GLU A 89 18.76 -9.85 4.19
N SER A 90 18.58 -8.86 3.31
CA SER A 90 19.37 -7.63 3.35
C SER A 90 18.99 -6.70 4.51
N LEU A 91 17.83 -6.93 5.14
CA LEU A 91 17.35 -6.14 6.28
C LEU A 91 17.76 -6.77 7.60
N SER A 92 18.07 -5.93 8.60
CA SER A 92 18.30 -6.41 9.96
C SER A 92 17.02 -7.04 10.53
N GLU A 93 17.19 -8.04 11.38
CA GLU A 93 16.07 -8.75 12.02
C GLU A 93 15.11 -7.80 12.73
N GLU A 94 15.64 -6.76 13.38
CA GLU A 94 14.82 -5.75 14.06
C GLU A 94 13.96 -4.95 13.09
N LYS A 95 14.48 -4.59 11.91
CA LYS A 95 13.72 -3.87 10.87
C LYS A 95 12.61 -4.74 10.31
N ARG A 96 12.90 -6.02 10.00
CA ARG A 96 11.90 -6.97 9.47
C ARG A 96 10.77 -7.21 10.46
N LYS A 97 11.11 -7.42 11.73
CA LYS A 97 10.13 -7.60 12.80
C LYS A 97 9.29 -6.35 13.02
N LYS A 98 9.91 -5.17 13.03
CA LYS A 98 9.18 -3.90 13.15
C LYS A 98 8.20 -3.73 11.98
N TRP A 99 8.68 -3.90 10.75
CA TRP A 99 7.85 -3.79 9.56
C TRP A 99 6.66 -4.75 9.59
N SER A 100 6.90 -6.02 9.92
CA SER A 100 5.86 -7.05 10.01
C SER A 100 4.78 -6.69 11.04
N ASN A 101 5.18 -6.15 12.20
CA ASN A 101 4.24 -5.69 13.22
C ASN A 101 3.41 -4.49 12.75
N ASP A 102 4.05 -3.51 12.12
CA ASP A 102 3.39 -2.30 11.60
C ASP A 102 2.40 -2.65 10.49
N LEU A 103 2.79 -3.53 9.56
CA LEU A 103 1.94 -4.02 8.48
C LEU A 103 0.77 -4.83 9.04
N CYS A 104 1.00 -5.78 9.95
CA CYS A 104 -0.05 -6.59 10.57
C CYS A 104 -1.06 -5.72 11.33
N ARG A 105 -0.59 -4.73 12.10
CA ARG A 105 -1.46 -3.77 12.79
C ARG A 105 -2.32 -2.97 11.81
N THR A 106 -1.69 -2.46 10.75
CA THR A 106 -2.36 -1.67 9.70
C THR A 106 -3.41 -2.51 8.98
N LEU A 107 -3.11 -3.76 8.63
CA LEU A 107 -4.04 -4.68 7.97
C LEU A 107 -5.24 -5.01 8.87
N ARG A 108 -5.02 -5.25 10.17
CA ARG A 108 -6.11 -5.44 11.14
C ARG A 108 -7.02 -4.22 11.18
N GLN A 109 -6.45 -3.03 11.27
CA GLN A 109 -7.23 -1.80 11.25
C GLN A 109 -8.00 -1.63 9.94
N PHE A 110 -7.34 -1.83 8.79
CA PHE A 110 -7.97 -1.80 7.47
C PHE A 110 -9.17 -2.75 7.38
N THR A 111 -9.02 -4.00 7.82
CA THR A 111 -10.14 -4.97 7.82
C THR A 111 -11.25 -4.53 8.76
N SER A 112 -10.93 -4.02 9.95
CA SER A 112 -11.94 -3.53 10.88
C SER A 112 -12.70 -2.30 10.37
N ASP A 113 -12.04 -1.42 9.62
CA ASP A 113 -12.61 -0.16 9.15
C ASP A 113 -13.39 -0.35 7.83
N CYS A 114 -13.04 -1.34 7.00
CA CYS A 114 -13.58 -1.48 5.65
C CYS A 114 -14.40 -2.75 5.39
N PHE A 115 -14.31 -3.78 6.23
CA PHE A 115 -15.00 -5.05 5.98
C PHE A 115 -16.26 -5.16 6.86
N PRO A 116 -17.33 -5.77 6.34
CA PRO A 116 -18.55 -5.96 7.11
C PRO A 116 -18.34 -7.04 8.18
N LEU A 117 -19.13 -7.00 9.25
CA LEU A 117 -19.07 -8.03 10.31
C LEU A 117 -19.58 -9.38 9.81
N LYS A 118 -20.54 -9.36 8.89
CA LYS A 118 -21.07 -10.51 8.17
C LYS A 118 -20.98 -10.28 6.67
N SER A 119 -20.56 -11.29 5.92
CA SER A 119 -20.43 -11.24 4.45
C SER A 119 -21.75 -10.96 3.71
N THR A 120 -22.90 -11.03 4.40
CA THR A 120 -24.25 -10.75 3.87
C THR A 120 -24.71 -9.31 4.08
N GLU A 121 -23.92 -8.45 4.73
CA GLU A 121 -24.31 -7.05 4.98
C GLU A 121 -24.30 -6.20 3.71
N PHE A 122 -23.40 -6.51 2.76
CA PHE A 122 -23.43 -5.90 1.44
C PHE A 122 -24.38 -6.66 0.53
N SER A 123 -25.36 -5.94 -0.01
CA SER A 123 -26.32 -6.51 -0.95
C SER A 123 -25.60 -6.93 -2.23
N VAL A 124 -25.90 -8.13 -2.73
CA VAL A 124 -25.26 -8.65 -3.94
C VAL A 124 -25.55 -7.72 -5.12
N GLY A 125 -24.49 -7.35 -5.84
CA GLY A 125 -24.57 -6.46 -7.02
C GLY A 125 -24.37 -4.97 -6.71
N THR A 126 -24.19 -4.57 -5.45
CA THR A 126 -23.77 -3.19 -5.13
C THR A 126 -22.26 -3.00 -5.33
N GLN A 127 -21.84 -1.74 -5.48
CA GLN A 127 -20.42 -1.41 -5.63
C GLN A 127 -19.61 -1.86 -4.41
N GLU A 128 -20.16 -1.72 -3.20
CA GLU A 128 -19.52 -2.14 -1.94
C GLU A 128 -19.30 -3.65 -1.89
N TYR A 129 -20.26 -4.44 -2.39
CA TYR A 129 -20.12 -5.89 -2.49
C TYR A 129 -19.00 -6.27 -3.46
N HIS A 130 -18.93 -5.61 -4.62
CA HIS A 130 -17.89 -5.84 -5.62
C HIS A 130 -16.51 -5.43 -5.10
N ASP A 131 -16.42 -4.28 -4.44
CA ASP A 131 -15.19 -3.78 -3.84
C ASP A 131 -14.70 -4.71 -2.73
N TYR A 132 -15.59 -5.17 -1.86
CA TYR A 132 -15.28 -6.16 -0.82
C TYR A 132 -14.72 -7.46 -1.40
N GLN A 133 -15.38 -8.02 -2.43
CA GLN A 133 -14.89 -9.23 -3.10
C GLN A 133 -13.52 -9.00 -3.76
N ALA A 134 -13.32 -7.86 -4.41
CA ALA A 134 -12.06 -7.52 -5.04
C ALA A 134 -10.94 -7.36 -4.01
N ALA A 135 -11.21 -6.72 -2.86
CA ALA A 135 -10.27 -6.59 -1.76
C ALA A 135 -9.85 -7.96 -1.21
N ILE A 136 -10.81 -8.85 -0.94
CA ILE A 136 -10.51 -10.21 -0.48
C ILE A 136 -9.65 -10.97 -1.49
N ARG A 137 -9.99 -10.91 -2.79
CA ARG A 137 -9.22 -11.60 -3.83
C ARG A 137 -7.75 -11.15 -3.86
N LYS A 138 -7.49 -9.85 -3.68
CA LYS A 138 -6.12 -9.30 -3.65
C LYS A 138 -5.35 -9.64 -2.38
N ILE A 139 -6.04 -9.82 -1.26
CA ILE A 139 -5.41 -10.27 -0.01
C ILE A 139 -5.03 -11.75 -0.08
N LEU A 140 -5.82 -12.55 -0.80
CA LEU A 140 -5.61 -13.99 -0.94
C LEU A 140 -4.74 -14.41 -2.13
N SER A 141 -4.45 -13.49 -3.05
CA SER A 141 -3.59 -13.74 -4.23
C SER A 141 -2.11 -13.69 -3.87
#